data_AF-A0A661CEA2-F1
#
_entry.id   AF-A0A661CEA2-F1
#
_cell.length_a   1.000
_cell.length_b   1.000
_cell.length_c   1.000
_cell.angle_alpha   90.00
_cell.angle_beta   90.00
_cell.angle_gamma   90.00
#
_symmetry.space_group_name_H-M   'P 1'
#
loop_
_entity.id
_entity.type
_entity.pdbx_description
1 polymer ?
#
loop_
_entity_poly.entity_id
_entity_poly.type
_entity_poly.pdbx_seq_one_letter_code
_entity_poly.pdbx_strand_id
1 'polypeptide(L)'
;MQMIKVVPCVLLLGFSSMVTANDFPTRDRVEYVLNCIQEIGENTMDELQTCSCRIDSIASEMSFEVYGYAVTYNRNKRMTGEKGGVFRDNKAGINFSKELKGAEDTAKGQCIKVVHIVAPTDLTRDKRYDEINEIKEGSESKEDYGHRR
;
A
#
# COMPACT_ATOMS: atom_id res chain seq x y z
N MET A 1 -9.01 -68.78 5.60
CA MET A 1 -8.58 -68.27 6.91
C MET A 1 -7.83 -66.96 6.67
N GLN A 2 -8.33 -65.86 7.23
CA GLN A 2 -7.72 -64.50 7.37
C GLN A 2 -7.34 -63.77 6.06
N MET A 3 -8.15 -62.89 5.46
CA MET A 3 -8.73 -61.61 5.94
C MET A 3 -7.73 -60.67 6.64
N ILE A 4 -6.69 -60.23 5.93
CA ILE A 4 -5.95 -59.02 6.28
C ILE A 4 -6.61 -57.85 5.56
N LYS A 5 -7.53 -57.17 6.24
CA LYS A 5 -8.06 -55.86 5.84
C LYS A 5 -6.97 -54.83 6.09
N VAL A 6 -6.10 -54.61 5.10
CA VAL A 6 -5.21 -53.45 5.08
C VAL A 6 -6.10 -52.24 4.77
N VAL A 7 -6.71 -51.70 5.82
CA VAL A 7 -7.31 -50.37 5.79
C VAL A 7 -6.18 -49.42 5.37
N PRO A 8 -6.29 -48.72 4.23
CA PRO A 8 -5.28 -47.74 3.87
C PRO A 8 -5.50 -46.54 4.78
N CYS A 9 -4.84 -46.58 5.93
CA CYS A 9 -4.52 -45.45 6.78
C CYS A 9 -3.51 -44.56 6.02
N VAL A 10 -3.93 -44.02 4.86
CA VAL A 10 -3.16 -43.07 4.04
C VAL A 10 -3.99 -41.82 3.73
N LEU A 11 -5.20 -41.71 4.30
CA LEU A 11 -6.04 -40.50 4.25
C LEU A 11 -5.80 -39.57 5.46
N LEU A 12 -4.54 -39.35 5.82
CA LEU A 12 -4.11 -38.27 6.72
C LEU A 12 -2.88 -37.54 6.17
N LEU A 13 -2.77 -37.43 4.84
CA LEU A 13 -2.05 -36.30 4.28
C LEU A 13 -2.96 -35.09 4.48
N GLY A 14 -2.63 -34.29 5.50
CA GLY A 14 -3.32 -33.05 5.79
C GLY A 14 -3.51 -32.26 4.50
N PHE A 15 -4.77 -31.98 4.16
CA PHE A 15 -5.06 -30.88 3.27
C PHE A 15 -4.55 -29.63 3.99
N SER A 16 -3.33 -29.21 3.67
CA SER A 16 -2.91 -27.83 3.89
C SER A 16 -4.00 -27.00 3.25
N SER A 17 -4.83 -26.35 4.07
CA SER A 17 -5.71 -25.32 3.59
C SER A 17 -4.81 -24.36 2.84
N MET A 18 -4.92 -24.31 1.51
CA MET A 18 -4.37 -23.21 0.74
C MET A 18 -5.14 -22.00 1.26
N VAL A 19 -4.56 -21.35 2.27
CA VAL A 19 -4.94 -20.01 2.63
C VAL A 19 -4.67 -19.22 1.36
N THR A 20 -5.74 -18.87 0.64
CA THR A 20 -5.66 -17.91 -0.46
C THR A 20 -5.49 -16.52 0.16
N ALA A 21 -4.45 -16.35 0.98
CA ALA A 21 -3.91 -15.04 1.24
C ALA A 21 -3.62 -14.46 -0.15
N ASN A 22 -3.97 -13.20 -0.37
CA ASN A 22 -3.72 -12.57 -1.66
C ASN A 22 -2.21 -12.51 -1.88
N ASP A 23 -1.70 -13.54 -2.57
CA ASP A 23 -0.29 -13.86 -2.72
C ASP A 23 0.33 -12.98 -3.79
N PHE A 24 0.30 -11.67 -3.54
CA PHE A 24 1.13 -10.73 -4.26
C PHE A 24 2.58 -11.07 -3.93
N PRO A 25 3.41 -11.46 -4.92
CA PRO A 25 4.80 -11.78 -4.71
C PRO A 25 5.53 -10.59 -4.08
N THR A 26 6.51 -10.86 -3.21
CA THR A 26 7.29 -9.81 -2.53
C THR A 26 7.90 -8.82 -3.53
N ARG A 27 8.40 -9.32 -4.67
CA ARG A 27 8.93 -8.52 -5.76
C ARG A 27 7.93 -7.44 -6.22
N ASP A 28 6.68 -7.84 -6.48
CA ASP A 28 5.64 -6.96 -7.02
C ASP A 28 5.10 -5.99 -5.97
N ARG A 29 5.04 -6.41 -4.70
CA ARG A 29 4.73 -5.49 -3.59
C ARG A 29 5.78 -4.39 -3.48
N VAL A 30 7.07 -4.76 -3.53
CA VAL A 30 8.18 -3.80 -3.47
C VAL A 30 8.17 -2.89 -4.70
N GLU A 31 7.96 -3.44 -5.90
CA GLU A 31 7.87 -2.65 -7.13
C GLU A 31 6.74 -1.62 -7.06
N TYR A 32 5.56 -2.01 -6.58
CA TYR A 32 4.46 -1.08 -6.36
C TYR A 32 4.83 0.03 -5.38
N VAL A 33 5.41 -0.33 -4.23
CA VAL A 33 5.76 0.64 -3.18
C VAL A 33 6.77 1.66 -3.72
N LEU A 34 7.80 1.21 -4.45
CA LEU A 34 8.77 2.10 -5.08
C LEU A 34 8.14 3.06 -6.09
N ASN A 35 7.17 2.59 -6.88
CA ASN A 35 6.44 3.44 -7.83
C ASN A 35 5.52 4.44 -7.11
N CYS A 36 4.80 4.01 -6.07
CA CYS A 36 3.93 4.87 -5.27
C CYS A 36 4.71 5.99 -4.57
N ILE A 37 5.88 5.69 -4.01
CA ILE A 37 6.75 6.71 -3.39
C ILE A 37 7.20 7.74 -4.44
N GLN A 38 7.61 7.29 -5.63
CA GLN A 38 7.96 8.17 -6.74
C GLN A 38 6.79 9.06 -7.21
N GLU A 39 5.56 8.54 -7.19
CA GLU A 39 4.36 9.32 -7.50
C GLU A 39 4.05 10.40 -6.45
N ILE A 40 4.38 10.16 -5.17
CA ILE A 40 4.24 11.15 -4.10
C ILE A 40 5.34 12.22 -4.20
N GLY A 41 6.56 11.82 -4.58
CA GLY A 41 7.70 12.73 -4.80
C GLY A 41 8.61 12.95 -3.60
N GLU A 42 8.37 12.25 -2.49
CA GLU A 42 9.16 12.29 -1.25
C GLU A 42 9.58 10.86 -0.90
N ASN A 43 10.81 10.67 -0.39
CA ASN A 43 11.38 9.35 -0.05
C ASN A 43 11.57 9.22 1.47
N THR A 44 10.49 9.28 2.23
CA THR A 44 10.49 9.16 3.69
C THR A 44 9.91 7.82 4.17
N MET A 45 10.13 7.50 5.44
CA MET A 45 9.52 6.34 6.07
C MET A 45 7.98 6.43 6.10
N ASP A 46 7.43 7.64 6.15
CA ASP A 46 5.99 7.89 6.17
C ASP A 46 5.34 7.58 4.81
N GLU A 47 5.98 7.95 3.69
CA GLU A 47 5.53 7.49 2.36
C GLU A 47 5.64 5.98 2.24
N LEU A 48 6.72 5.38 2.74
CA LEU A 48 6.89 3.94 2.72
C LEU A 48 5.73 3.24 3.44
N GLN A 49 5.35 3.70 4.64
CA GLN A 49 4.21 3.16 5.38
C GLN A 49 2.90 3.37 4.61
N THR A 50 2.68 4.58 4.07
CA THR A 50 1.48 4.91 3.29
C THR A 50 1.34 3.98 2.08
N CYS A 51 2.40 3.84 1.28
CA CYS A 51 2.41 3.02 0.07
C CYS A 51 2.32 1.52 0.38
N SER A 52 2.90 1.06 1.49
CA SER A 52 2.76 -0.32 1.96
C SER A 52 1.30 -0.63 2.32
N CYS A 53 0.63 0.26 3.06
CA CYS A 53 -0.80 0.14 3.38
C CYS A 53 -1.65 0.05 2.11
N ARG A 54 -1.34 0.86 1.09
CA ARG A 54 -2.11 0.88 -0.16
C ARG A 54 -2.03 -0.43 -0.92
N ILE A 55 -0.85 -1.05 -1.04
CA ILE A 55 -0.75 -2.34 -1.74
C ILE A 55 -1.42 -3.46 -0.96
N ASP A 56 -1.39 -3.41 0.37
CA ASP A 56 -2.09 -4.38 1.20
C ASP A 56 -3.62 -4.25 1.08
N SER A 57 -4.13 -3.02 1.02
CA SER A 57 -5.55 -2.73 0.74
C SER A 57 -5.94 -3.23 -0.66
N ILE A 58 -5.17 -2.93 -1.70
CA ILE A 58 -5.41 -3.43 -3.06
C ILE A 58 -5.40 -4.96 -3.09
N ALA A 59 -4.42 -5.58 -2.43
CA ALA A 59 -4.33 -7.03 -2.34
C ALA A 59 -5.56 -7.62 -1.64
N SER A 60 -6.18 -6.93 -0.69
CA SER A 60 -7.41 -7.43 -0.04
C SER A 60 -8.65 -7.43 -0.96
N GLU A 61 -8.66 -6.61 -2.01
CA GLU A 61 -9.79 -6.42 -2.92
C GLU A 61 -9.71 -7.29 -4.20
N MET A 62 -8.52 -7.72 -4.60
CA MET A 62 -8.33 -8.50 -5.84
C MET A 62 -7.15 -9.46 -5.82
N SER A 63 -7.22 -10.48 -6.68
CA SER A 63 -6.13 -11.45 -6.86
C SER A 63 -4.94 -10.84 -7.61
N PHE A 64 -3.75 -11.41 -7.40
CA PHE A 64 -2.54 -10.99 -8.11
C PHE A 64 -2.66 -11.15 -9.64
N GLU A 65 -3.39 -12.17 -10.10
CA GLU A 65 -3.61 -12.38 -11.54
C GLU A 65 -4.35 -11.19 -12.17
N VAL A 66 -5.47 -10.77 -11.57
CA VAL A 66 -6.26 -9.62 -12.04
C VAL A 66 -5.44 -8.33 -11.96
N TYR A 67 -4.73 -8.13 -10.84
CA TYR A 67 -3.83 -7.00 -10.67
C TYR A 67 -2.75 -6.94 -11.76
N GLY A 68 -2.07 -8.07 -12.03
CA GLY A 68 -1.01 -8.16 -13.04
C GLY A 68 -1.51 -7.84 -14.44
N TYR A 69 -2.71 -8.33 -14.81
CA TYR A 69 -3.35 -7.98 -16.08
C TYR A 69 -3.69 -6.49 -16.14
N ALA A 70 -4.26 -5.91 -15.08
CA ALA A 70 -4.63 -4.50 -15.03
C ALA A 70 -3.43 -3.57 -15.14
N VAL A 71 -2.34 -3.84 -14.39
CA VAL A 71 -1.08 -3.08 -14.45
C VAL A 71 -0.46 -3.17 -15.84
N THR A 72 -0.40 -4.38 -16.42
CA THR A 72 0.15 -4.61 -17.76
C THR A 72 -0.65 -3.86 -18.82
N TYR A 73 -1.98 -3.93 -18.76
CA TYR A 73 -2.87 -3.16 -19.63
C TYR A 73 -2.63 -1.66 -19.49
N ASN A 74 -2.57 -1.15 -18.25
CA ASN A 74 -2.35 0.27 -17.96
C ASN A 74 -1.02 0.79 -18.50
N ARG A 75 0.02 -0.03 -18.49
CA ARG A 75 1.31 0.28 -19.10
C ARG A 75 1.22 0.29 -20.63
N ASN A 76 0.69 -0.78 -21.21
CA ASN A 76 0.75 -0.99 -22.67
C ASN A 76 -0.26 -0.12 -23.43
N LYS A 77 -1.41 0.24 -22.84
CA LYS A 77 -2.38 1.15 -23.47
C LYS A 77 -1.81 2.55 -23.76
N ARG A 78 -0.78 2.95 -23.01
CA ARG A 78 -0.05 4.22 -23.16
C ARG A 78 0.95 4.21 -24.31
N MET A 79 1.22 3.05 -24.92
CA MET A 79 2.08 2.99 -26.11
C MET A 79 1.45 3.76 -27.27
N THR A 80 2.31 4.43 -28.04
CA THR A 80 1.90 5.21 -29.21
C THR A 80 1.70 4.29 -30.43
N GLY A 81 0.98 4.81 -31.43
CA GLY A 81 0.70 4.11 -32.69
C GLY A 81 -0.26 2.92 -32.57
N GLU A 82 -0.23 2.07 -33.60
CA GLU A 82 -1.10 0.91 -33.74
C GLU A 82 -0.87 -0.15 -32.65
N LYS A 83 0.38 -0.30 -32.19
CA LYS A 83 0.73 -1.24 -31.12
C LYS A 83 -0.03 -0.96 -29.82
N GLY A 84 -0.22 0.31 -29.47
CA GLY A 84 -1.05 0.68 -28.33
C GLY A 84 -2.55 0.59 -28.62
N GLY A 85 -2.96 0.68 -29.90
CA GLY A 85 -4.36 0.57 -30.33
C GLY A 85 -4.96 -0.77 -29.93
N VAL A 86 -4.22 -1.85 -30.16
CA VAL A 86 -4.62 -3.22 -29.78
C VAL A 86 -4.97 -3.33 -28.29
N PHE A 87 -4.25 -2.63 -27.42
CA PHE A 87 -4.56 -2.61 -26.00
C PHE A 87 -5.77 -1.72 -25.71
N ARG A 88 -5.87 -0.52 -26.30
CA ARG A 88 -7.00 0.39 -26.07
C ARG A 88 -8.36 -0.21 -26.47
N ASP A 89 -8.38 -1.12 -27.44
CA ASP A 89 -9.61 -1.80 -27.90
C ASP A 89 -9.96 -3.08 -27.10
N ASN A 90 -9.08 -3.52 -26.19
CA ASN A 90 -9.29 -4.72 -25.39
C ASN A 90 -10.30 -4.49 -24.25
N LYS A 91 -11.52 -5.03 -24.41
CA LYS A 91 -12.61 -4.93 -23.43
C LYS A 91 -12.28 -5.53 -22.06
N ALA A 92 -11.61 -6.66 -22.01
CA ALA A 92 -11.22 -7.29 -20.74
C ALA A 92 -10.21 -6.41 -19.99
N GLY A 93 -9.23 -5.87 -20.70
CA GLY A 93 -8.25 -4.94 -20.14
C GLY A 93 -8.89 -3.66 -19.60
N ILE A 94 -9.89 -3.11 -20.29
CA ILE A 94 -10.68 -1.96 -19.81
C ILE A 94 -11.36 -2.30 -18.48
N ASN A 95 -11.96 -3.50 -18.35
CA ASN A 95 -12.65 -3.90 -17.13
C ASN A 95 -11.70 -4.08 -15.95
N PHE A 96 -10.60 -4.83 -16.14
CA PHE A 96 -9.59 -5.00 -15.09
C PHE A 96 -8.94 -3.67 -14.69
N SER A 97 -8.72 -2.75 -15.64
CA SER A 97 -8.26 -1.40 -15.33
C SER A 97 -9.23 -0.60 -14.47
N LYS A 98 -10.54 -0.80 -14.64
CA LYS A 98 -11.56 -0.14 -13.82
C LYS A 98 -11.60 -0.73 -12.42
N GLU A 99 -11.53 -2.04 -12.31
CA GLU A 99 -11.45 -2.74 -11.02
C GLU A 99 -10.23 -2.29 -10.22
N LEU A 100 -9.05 -2.25 -10.86
CA LEU A 100 -7.83 -1.77 -10.22
C LEU A 100 -7.98 -0.30 -9.77
N LYS A 101 -8.57 0.55 -10.62
CA LYS A 101 -8.80 1.95 -10.25
C LYS A 101 -9.73 2.09 -9.04
N GLY A 102 -10.76 1.24 -8.93
CA GLY A 102 -11.63 1.18 -7.76
C GLY A 102 -10.88 0.78 -6.50
N ALA A 103 -10.06 -0.27 -6.57
CA ALA A 103 -9.21 -0.70 -5.45
C ALA A 103 -8.20 0.38 -5.04
N GLU A 104 -7.59 1.08 -6.00
CA GLU A 104 -6.69 2.22 -5.73
C GLU A 104 -7.41 3.38 -5.03
N ASP A 105 -8.66 3.66 -5.37
CA ASP A 105 -9.44 4.73 -4.74
C ASP A 105 -9.84 4.35 -3.31
N THR A 106 -10.27 3.10 -3.08
CA THR A 106 -10.49 2.56 -1.73
C THR A 106 -9.23 2.66 -0.90
N ALA A 107 -8.09 2.21 -1.43
CA ALA A 107 -6.80 2.27 -0.77
C ALA A 107 -6.37 3.70 -0.43
N LYS A 108 -6.61 4.68 -1.32
CA LYS A 108 -6.32 6.10 -1.04
C LYS A 108 -7.19 6.67 0.09
N GLY A 109 -8.44 6.25 0.19
CA GLY A 109 -9.34 6.67 1.25
C GLY A 109 -9.00 6.06 2.62
N GLN A 110 -8.62 4.78 2.64
CA GLN A 110 -8.23 4.06 3.85
C GLN A 110 -6.81 4.39 4.32
N CYS A 111 -5.87 4.50 3.37
CA CYS A 111 -4.45 4.70 3.59
C CYS A 111 -4.04 6.12 3.13
N ILE A 112 -4.35 7.09 3.98
CA ILE A 112 -4.08 8.51 3.74
C ILE A 112 -2.58 8.77 3.92
N LYS A 113 -2.03 9.69 3.11
CA LYS A 113 -0.65 10.15 3.28
C LYS A 113 -0.48 10.72 4.68
N VAL A 114 0.46 10.19 5.45
CA VAL A 114 0.82 10.77 6.74
C VAL A 114 1.43 12.13 6.48
N VAL A 115 0.79 13.18 7.00
CA VAL A 115 1.36 14.51 7.04
C VAL A 115 1.98 14.62 8.41
N HIS A 116 3.31 14.60 8.49
CA HIS A 116 3.97 15.04 9.70
C HIS A 116 3.50 16.47 9.95
N ILE A 117 2.75 16.67 11.04
CA ILE A 117 2.77 17.96 11.70
C ILE A 117 4.20 18.06 12.17
N VAL A 118 5.04 18.77 11.42
CA VAL A 118 6.28 19.30 11.99
C VAL A 118 5.77 20.16 13.13
N ALA A 119 5.75 19.61 14.35
CA ALA A 119 5.68 20.43 15.54
C ALA A 119 6.85 21.38 15.33
N PRO A 120 6.60 22.68 15.06
CA PRO A 120 7.68 23.58 14.75
C PRO A 120 8.68 23.45 15.91
N THR A 121 9.90 23.03 15.64
CA THR A 121 10.97 23.22 16.65
C THR A 121 11.22 24.71 16.87
N ASP A 122 10.63 25.56 16.01
CA ASP A 122 10.48 26.99 16.13
C ASP A 122 9.00 27.40 16.01
N LEU A 123 8.31 27.44 17.13
CA LEU A 123 6.91 27.82 17.23
C LEU A 123 6.70 29.33 17.03
N THR A 124 7.78 30.11 16.92
CA THR A 124 7.74 31.57 16.83
C THR A 124 7.31 32.11 15.46
N ARG A 125 7.17 31.24 14.44
CA ARG A 125 6.69 31.61 13.10
C ARG A 125 5.31 31.07 12.74
N ASP A 126 4.65 30.35 13.64
CA ASP A 126 3.26 29.95 13.46
C ASP A 126 2.34 30.99 14.10
N LYS A 127 1.48 31.64 13.31
CA LYS A 127 0.51 32.62 13.80
C LYS A 127 -0.48 32.05 14.83
N ARG A 128 -0.60 30.72 14.90
CA ARG A 128 -1.41 30.02 15.90
C ARG A 128 -0.75 29.99 17.29
N TYR A 129 0.55 30.32 17.39
CA TYR A 129 1.32 30.28 18.63
C TYR A 129 1.26 31.58 19.44
N ASP A 130 1.04 32.71 18.77
CA ASP A 130 0.91 34.03 19.41
C ASP A 130 -0.30 34.08 20.36
N GLU A 131 -1.39 33.39 20.02
CA GLU A 131 -2.61 33.27 20.83
C GLU A 131 -2.39 32.45 22.12
N ILE A 132 -1.37 31.58 22.13
CA ILE A 132 -1.04 30.70 23.28
C ILE A 132 -0.08 31.40 24.25
N ASN A 133 0.76 32.33 23.75
CA ASN A 133 1.75 33.03 24.56
C ASN A 133 1.14 34.10 25.47
N GLU A 134 -0.02 34.68 25.12
CA GLU A 134 -0.76 35.57 26.04
C GLU A 134 -1.29 34.82 27.28
N ILE A 135 -1.36 33.48 27.24
CA ILE A 135 -1.83 32.63 28.34
C ILE A 135 -0.66 32.13 29.22
N LYS A 136 0.59 32.14 28.72
CA LYS A 136 1.72 31.41 29.34
C LYS A 136 2.76 32.24 30.09
N GLU A 137 2.64 33.57 30.18
CA GLU A 137 3.56 34.39 31.00
C GLU A 137 3.54 34.04 32.52
N GLY A 138 2.67 33.13 32.97
CA GLY A 138 2.53 32.77 34.39
C GLY A 138 3.31 31.54 34.91
N SER A 139 3.99 30.75 34.07
CA SER A 139 4.61 29.50 34.57
C SER A 139 5.80 29.01 33.75
N GLU A 140 6.97 29.62 33.95
CA GLU A 140 8.25 29.11 33.45
C GLU A 140 8.95 28.29 34.56
N SER A 141 9.13 26.98 34.34
CA SER A 141 10.19 26.22 35.01
C SER A 141 10.87 25.29 34.01
N LYS A 142 12.16 25.54 33.80
CA LYS A 142 13.08 24.94 32.82
C LYS A 142 13.32 23.44 33.08
N GLU A 143 13.37 22.65 32.03
CA GLU A 143 14.15 21.42 31.99
C GLU A 143 15.00 21.35 30.71
N ASP A 144 16.31 21.23 30.94
CA ASP A 144 17.42 21.15 30.01
C ASP A 144 17.56 19.69 29.55
N TYR A 145 17.65 19.44 28.23
CA TYR A 145 18.08 18.14 27.74
C TYR A 145 19.09 18.26 26.60
N GLY A 146 20.29 17.77 26.91
CA GLY A 146 21.49 17.86 26.10
C GLY A 146 21.44 17.05 24.81
N HIS A 147 22.08 17.65 23.80
CA HIS A 147 22.29 17.13 22.47
C HIS A 147 23.38 16.03 22.48
N ARG A 148 23.11 14.85 21.90
CA ARG A 148 24.16 13.86 21.62
C ARG A 148 24.14 13.50 20.12
N ARG A 149 25.35 13.52 19.57
CA ARG A 149 25.76 13.40 18.16
C ARG A 149 25.23 12.17 17.43
#